data_AF-A0A0D6KC62-F1
#
_entry.id   AF-A0A0D6KC62-F1
#
_cell.length_a   1.000
_cell.length_b   1.000
_cell.length_c   1.000
_cell.angle_alpha   90.00
_cell.angle_beta   90.00
_cell.angle_gamma   90.00
#
_symmetry.space_group_name_H-M   'P 1'
#
loop_
_entity.id
_entity.type
_entity.pdbx_description
1 polymer ?
#
loop_
_entity_poly.entity_id
_entity_poly.type
_entity_poly.pdbx_seq_one_letter_code
_entity_poly.pdbx_strand_id
1 'polypeptide(L)'
;MTRYQIPATFGLLGLLCVASPLIFKLPSQFKAFNASSQLEAQNLLEQAQLRNSEELERSRIEQRKQTADKLAQTGVLPNGQKLKIRGYYDTPRRNPKPDTTGWLADEEVFVYDAAGTCIGQIRNRQWLWKHYYQNVCNNAPVL
;
A
#
# COMPACT_ATOMS: atom_id res chain seq x y z
N MET A 1 9.74 85.29 11.16
CA MET A 1 10.30 83.92 11.13
C MET A 1 11.71 83.96 11.70
N THR A 2 12.00 83.14 12.71
CA THR A 2 13.28 83.16 13.44
C THR A 2 14.39 82.53 12.60
N ARG A 3 15.60 83.10 12.63
CA ARG A 3 16.75 82.76 11.75
C ARG A 3 17.18 81.28 11.74
N TYR A 4 16.72 80.49 12.71
CA TYR A 4 17.11 79.07 12.87
C TYR A 4 16.07 78.07 12.34
N GLN A 5 14.86 78.51 11.95
CA GLN A 5 13.81 77.60 11.50
C GLN A 5 14.11 76.99 10.12
N ILE A 6 14.70 77.77 9.21
CA ILE A 6 15.01 77.34 7.85
C ILE A 6 16.07 76.23 7.81
N PRO A 7 17.24 76.32 8.46
CA PRO A 7 18.20 75.22 8.45
C PRO A 7 17.68 73.98 9.20
N ALA A 8 16.86 74.16 10.23
CA ALA A 8 16.27 73.05 10.98
C ALA A 8 15.26 72.24 10.15
N THR A 9 14.45 72.89 9.31
CA THR A 9 13.49 72.20 8.44
C THR A 9 14.19 71.42 7.33
N PHE A 10 15.24 71.99 6.70
CA PHE A 10 16.04 71.26 5.71
C PHE A 10 16.80 70.07 6.30
N GLY A 11 17.30 70.20 7.54
CA GLY A 11 17.92 69.08 8.26
C GLY A 11 16.94 67.94 8.52
N LEU A 12 15.72 68.23 8.96
CA LEU A 12 14.66 67.24 9.17
C LEU A 12 14.21 66.56 7.87
N LEU A 13 14.07 67.34 6.79
CA LEU A 13 13.73 66.80 5.46
C LEU A 13 14.83 65.89 4.92
N GLY A 14 16.10 66.27 5.10
CA GLY A 14 17.24 65.42 4.74
C GLY A 14 17.25 64.11 5.53
N LEU A 15 16.97 64.16 6.83
CA LEU A 15 16.89 62.97 7.69
C LEU A 15 15.76 62.02 7.26
N LEU A 16 14.58 62.57 6.90
CA LEU A 16 13.46 61.81 6.35
C LEU A 16 13.80 61.15 5.01
N CYS A 17 14.51 61.84 4.13
CA CYS A 17 14.96 61.28 2.84
C CYS A 17 15.98 60.14 3.02
N VAL A 18 16.88 60.24 4.00
CA VAL A 18 17.87 59.20 4.30
C VAL A 18 17.22 58.00 5.01
N ALA A 19 16.18 58.22 5.83
CA ALA A 19 15.46 57.15 6.54
C ALA A 19 14.36 56.47 5.67
N SER A 20 13.90 57.11 4.60
CA SER A 20 12.90 56.58 3.66
C SER A 20 13.14 55.14 3.19
N PRO A 21 14.37 54.73 2.75
CA PRO A 21 14.60 53.38 2.25
C PRO A 21 14.38 52.30 3.31
N LEU A 22 14.63 52.62 4.58
CA LEU A 22 14.41 51.72 5.71
C LEU A 22 12.92 51.47 5.92
N ILE A 23 12.11 52.54 5.90
CA ILE A 23 10.67 52.47 6.15
C ILE A 23 9.95 51.71 5.01
N PHE A 24 10.37 51.89 3.76
CA PHE A 24 9.76 51.21 2.63
C PHE A 24 10.24 49.76 2.41
N LYS A 25 11.48 49.40 2.78
CA LYS A 25 12.01 48.04 2.57
C LYS A 25 11.69 47.05 3.70
N LEU A 26 11.48 47.51 4.93
CA LEU A 26 11.13 46.64 6.06
C LEU A 26 9.82 45.85 5.84
N PRO A 27 8.68 46.45 5.44
CA PRO A 27 7.42 45.73 5.36
C PRO A 27 7.39 44.64 4.27
N SER A 28 8.16 44.78 3.19
CA SER A 28 8.24 43.76 2.14
C SER A 28 9.07 42.55 2.58
N GLN A 29 10.17 42.77 3.32
CA GLN A 29 11.01 41.73 3.88
C GLN A 29 10.24 40.87 4.92
N PHE A 30 9.45 41.51 5.79
CA PHE A 30 8.61 40.78 6.76
C PHE A 30 7.52 39.92 6.10
N LYS A 31 6.91 40.41 5.02
CA LYS A 31 5.92 39.62 4.26
C LYS A 31 6.56 38.39 3.62
N ALA A 32 7.72 38.56 3.00
CA ALA A 32 8.45 37.44 2.38
C ALA A 32 8.88 36.40 3.41
N PHE A 33 9.40 36.84 4.57
CA PHE A 33 9.81 35.94 5.65
C PHE A 33 8.63 35.18 6.28
N ASN A 34 7.49 35.83 6.48
CA ASN A 34 6.28 35.16 6.97
C ASN A 34 5.71 34.17 5.95
N ALA A 35 5.78 34.48 4.66
CA ALA A 35 5.34 33.56 3.62
C ALA A 35 6.25 32.32 3.53
N SER A 36 7.58 32.48 3.63
CA SER A 36 8.51 31.35 3.61
C SER A 36 8.36 30.45 4.85
N SER A 37 8.22 31.04 6.04
CA SER A 37 8.07 30.26 7.27
C SER A 37 6.76 29.48 7.31
N GLN A 38 5.67 30.05 6.78
CA GLN A 38 4.39 29.34 6.63
C GLN A 38 4.50 28.19 5.62
N LEU A 39 5.22 28.37 4.53
CA LEU A 39 5.42 27.33 3.51
C LEU A 39 6.26 26.17 4.07
N GLU A 40 7.33 26.47 4.80
CA GLU A 40 8.14 25.46 5.49
C GLU A 40 7.32 24.67 6.52
N ALA A 41 6.49 25.35 7.32
CA ALA A 41 5.60 24.70 8.28
C ALA A 41 4.57 23.79 7.59
N GLN A 42 3.99 24.22 6.46
CA GLN A 42 3.06 23.40 5.67
C GLN A 42 3.73 22.16 5.08
N ASN A 43 4.93 22.31 4.51
CA ASN A 43 5.69 21.20 3.95
C ASN A 43 6.03 20.14 5.01
N LEU A 44 6.37 20.56 6.24
CA LEU A 44 6.64 19.64 7.35
C LEU A 44 5.39 18.87 7.77
N LEU A 45 4.23 19.53 7.81
CA LEU A 45 2.95 18.88 8.12
C LEU A 45 2.55 17.88 7.03
N GLU A 46 2.70 18.24 5.76
CA GLU A 46 2.41 17.36 4.63
C GLU A 46 3.31 16.11 4.65
N GLN A 47 4.62 16.29 4.89
CA GLN A 47 5.55 15.17 5.03
C GLN A 47 5.19 14.24 6.20
N ALA A 48 4.76 14.81 7.34
CA ALA A 48 4.30 14.02 8.47
C ALA A 48 3.02 13.23 8.14
N GLN A 49 2.07 13.84 7.44
CA GLN A 49 0.84 13.16 7.01
C GLN A 49 1.12 12.03 6.02
N LEU A 50 1.99 12.25 5.04
CA LEU A 50 2.38 11.22 4.08
C LEU A 50 3.04 10.02 4.78
N ARG A 51 4.00 10.26 5.67
CA ARG A 51 4.66 9.18 6.44
C ARG A 51 3.66 8.37 7.27
N ASN A 52 2.75 9.06 7.97
CA ASN A 52 1.71 8.39 8.74
C ASN A 52 0.79 7.54 7.84
N SER A 53 0.44 8.05 6.65
CA SER A 53 -0.39 7.30 5.70
C SER A 53 0.31 6.06 5.16
N GLU A 54 1.61 6.14 4.85
CA GLU A 54 2.40 5.00 4.39
C GLU A 54 2.56 3.95 5.49
N GLU A 55 2.77 4.36 6.74
CA GLU A 55 2.90 3.44 7.88
C GLU A 55 1.59 2.70 8.15
N LEU A 56 0.44 3.37 8.06
CA LEU A 56 -0.87 2.74 8.16
C LEU A 56 -1.11 1.73 7.04
N GLU A 57 -0.75 2.05 5.80
CA GLU A 57 -0.87 1.12 4.67
C GLU A 57 0.06 -0.09 4.83
N ARG A 58 1.31 0.12 5.27
CA ARG A 58 2.23 -0.98 5.60
C ARG A 58 1.66 -1.88 6.69
N SER A 59 1.09 -1.30 7.74
CA SER A 59 0.44 -2.05 8.82
C SER A 59 -0.76 -2.85 8.33
N ARG A 60 -1.61 -2.27 7.48
CA ARG A 60 -2.75 -2.98 6.85
C ARG A 60 -2.30 -4.16 6.00
N ILE A 61 -1.25 -4.00 5.20
CA ILE A 61 -0.69 -5.07 4.38
C ILE A 61 -0.17 -6.20 5.28
N GLU A 62 0.56 -5.87 6.33
CA GLU A 62 1.10 -6.84 7.28
C GLU A 62 -0.02 -7.58 8.03
N GLN A 63 -1.07 -6.88 8.47
CA GLN A 63 -2.25 -7.49 9.07
C GLN A 63 -2.99 -8.42 8.10
N ARG A 64 -3.14 -8.01 6.83
CA ARG A 64 -3.75 -8.86 5.79
C ARG A 64 -2.93 -10.11 5.54
N LYS A 65 -1.60 -9.99 5.50
CA LYS A 65 -0.68 -11.12 5.36
C LYS A 65 -0.78 -12.06 6.55
N GLN A 66 -0.70 -11.55 7.78
CA GLN A 66 -0.84 -12.35 9.00
C GLN A 66 -2.21 -13.03 9.09
N THR A 67 -3.28 -12.35 8.65
CA THR A 67 -4.62 -12.94 8.59
C THR A 67 -4.69 -14.05 7.55
N ALA A 68 -4.13 -13.83 6.35
CA ALA A 68 -4.04 -14.85 5.31
C ALA A 68 -3.22 -16.06 5.74
N ASP A 69 -2.08 -15.85 6.40
CA ASP A 69 -1.23 -16.91 6.93
C ASP A 69 -1.95 -17.70 8.03
N LYS A 70 -2.67 -17.02 8.94
CA LYS A 70 -3.50 -17.68 9.95
C LYS A 70 -4.65 -18.47 9.32
N LEU A 71 -5.31 -17.93 8.29
CA LEU A 71 -6.37 -18.64 7.56
C LEU A 71 -5.83 -19.88 6.83
N ALA A 72 -4.61 -19.78 6.26
CA ALA A 72 -3.92 -20.92 5.67
C ALA A 72 -3.58 -21.99 6.73
N GLN A 73 -3.08 -21.58 7.91
CA GLN A 73 -2.75 -22.49 9.02
C GLN A 73 -3.98 -23.16 9.64
N THR A 74 -5.12 -22.45 9.74
CA THR A 74 -6.36 -23.01 10.29
C THR A 74 -7.11 -23.89 9.28
N GLY A 75 -6.60 -24.02 8.05
CA GLY A 75 -7.23 -24.82 6.99
C GLY A 75 -8.55 -24.23 6.47
N VAL A 76 -8.92 -23.02 6.91
CA VAL A 76 -10.10 -22.28 6.46
C VAL A 76 -9.66 -21.40 5.29
N LEU A 77 -9.47 -22.03 4.12
CA LEU A 77 -9.23 -21.27 2.90
C LEU A 77 -10.48 -20.46 2.55
N PRO A 78 -10.34 -19.18 2.16
CA PRO A 78 -11.42 -18.47 1.48
C PRO A 78 -11.66 -19.15 0.13
N ASN A 79 -12.74 -19.94 0.05
CA ASN A 79 -13.28 -20.51 -1.19
C ASN A 79 -12.35 -21.36 -2.07
N GLY A 80 -11.36 -22.07 -1.49
CA GLY A 80 -10.74 -23.18 -2.20
C GLY A 80 -11.74 -24.33 -2.31
N GLN A 81 -12.48 -24.40 -3.43
CA GLN A 81 -13.47 -25.47 -3.64
C GLN A 81 -12.74 -26.83 -3.59
N LYS A 82 -13.07 -27.68 -2.62
CA LYS A 82 -12.50 -29.02 -2.50
C LYS A 82 -13.31 -29.97 -3.40
N LEU A 83 -12.69 -30.55 -4.42
CA LEU A 83 -13.36 -31.52 -5.31
C LEU A 83 -13.05 -32.95 -4.84
N LYS A 84 -14.07 -33.75 -4.52
CA LYS A 84 -13.89 -35.16 -4.13
C LYS A 84 -14.39 -36.09 -5.24
N ILE A 85 -13.51 -36.95 -5.76
CA ILE A 85 -13.89 -37.97 -6.74
C ILE A 85 -14.45 -39.20 -6.02
N ARG A 86 -15.73 -39.48 -6.24
CA ARG A 86 -16.40 -40.66 -5.67
C ARG A 86 -15.94 -41.94 -6.38
N GLY A 87 -15.68 -42.99 -5.62
CA GLY A 87 -15.35 -44.32 -6.17
C GLY A 87 -13.96 -44.43 -6.81
N TYR A 88 -13.11 -43.41 -6.64
CA TYR A 88 -11.71 -43.46 -7.04
C TYR A 88 -10.84 -43.50 -5.79
N TYR A 89 -9.89 -44.44 -5.76
CA TYR A 89 -8.82 -44.49 -4.76
C TYR A 89 -7.53 -44.13 -5.47
N ASP A 90 -6.67 -43.37 -4.78
CA ASP A 90 -5.42 -42.95 -5.37
C ASP A 90 -4.58 -44.13 -5.88
N THR A 91 -4.29 -44.12 -7.19
CA THR A 91 -3.46 -45.14 -7.83
C THR A 91 -2.65 -44.53 -8.96
N PRO A 92 -1.36 -44.88 -9.12
CA PRO A 92 -0.55 -44.45 -10.27
C PRO A 92 -0.98 -45.12 -11.58
N ARG A 93 -1.86 -46.12 -11.55
CA ARG A 93 -2.26 -46.89 -12.74
C ARG A 93 -3.36 -46.22 -13.56
N ARG A 94 -4.17 -45.34 -12.96
CA ARG A 94 -5.35 -44.77 -13.61
C ARG A 94 -5.45 -43.29 -13.30
N ASN A 95 -5.31 -42.44 -14.31
CA ASN A 95 -5.59 -41.02 -14.17
C ASN A 95 -7.11 -40.78 -14.22
N PRO A 96 -7.72 -40.16 -13.19
CA PRO A 96 -9.17 -39.94 -13.13
C PRO A 96 -9.67 -38.83 -14.07
N LYS A 97 -8.78 -37.96 -14.59
CA LYS A 97 -9.08 -36.89 -15.56
C LYS A 97 -10.41 -36.16 -15.30
N PRO A 98 -10.56 -35.47 -14.16
CA PRO A 98 -11.75 -34.69 -13.88
C PRO A 98 -11.96 -33.59 -14.93
N ASP A 99 -13.21 -33.23 -15.18
CA ASP A 99 -13.55 -32.13 -16.07
C ASP A 99 -13.05 -30.79 -15.50
N THR A 100 -12.29 -30.06 -16.30
CA THR A 100 -11.68 -28.77 -15.92
C THR A 100 -12.41 -27.56 -16.48
N THR A 101 -13.43 -27.76 -17.33
CA THR A 101 -14.12 -26.68 -18.06
C THR A 101 -14.95 -25.77 -17.16
N GLY A 102 -15.43 -26.28 -16.02
CA GLY A 102 -16.23 -25.53 -15.06
C GLY A 102 -15.45 -24.55 -14.18
N TRP A 103 -14.11 -24.53 -14.26
CA TRP A 103 -13.27 -23.75 -13.36
C TRP A 103 -12.70 -22.50 -14.05
N LEU A 104 -12.53 -21.43 -13.26
CA LEU A 104 -11.91 -20.21 -13.74
C LEU A 104 -10.38 -20.39 -13.91
N ALA A 105 -9.74 -19.49 -14.67
CA ALA A 105 -8.31 -19.58 -14.92
C ALA A 105 -7.48 -19.19 -13.68
N ASP A 106 -8.01 -18.30 -12.85
CA ASP A 106 -7.44 -17.79 -11.61
C ASP A 106 -7.77 -18.65 -10.38
N GLU A 107 -8.58 -19.70 -10.53
CA GLU A 107 -8.97 -20.59 -9.44
C GLU A 107 -8.01 -21.79 -9.30
N GLU A 108 -7.65 -22.11 -8.05
CA GLU A 108 -6.90 -23.30 -7.70
C GLU A 108 -7.78 -24.24 -6.87
N VAL A 109 -7.95 -25.47 -7.36
CA VAL A 109 -8.89 -26.45 -6.81
C VAL A 109 -8.13 -27.73 -6.49
N PHE A 110 -8.08 -28.11 -5.22
CA PHE A 110 -7.49 -29.38 -4.81
C PHE A 110 -8.49 -30.51 -4.97
N VAL A 111 -8.04 -31.61 -5.58
CA VAL A 111 -8.86 -32.78 -5.88
C VAL A 111 -8.42 -33.95 -5.00
N TYR A 112 -9.39 -34.59 -4.36
CA TYR A 112 -9.20 -35.66 -3.39
C TYR A 112 -9.86 -36.96 -3.83
N ASP A 113 -9.30 -38.08 -3.41
CA ASP A 113 -9.88 -39.41 -3.60
C ASP A 113 -11.02 -39.71 -2.61
N ALA A 114 -11.59 -40.91 -2.71
CA ALA A 114 -12.65 -41.37 -1.82
C ALA A 114 -12.22 -41.40 -0.34
N ALA A 115 -10.94 -41.68 -0.06
CA ALA A 115 -10.35 -41.73 1.28
C ALA A 115 -9.93 -40.36 1.83
N GLY A 116 -10.02 -39.28 1.04
CA GLY A 116 -9.60 -37.94 1.43
C GLY A 116 -8.12 -37.64 1.17
N THR A 117 -7.43 -38.49 0.42
CA THR A 117 -6.05 -38.28 -0.03
C THR A 117 -6.03 -37.33 -1.21
N CYS A 118 -5.17 -36.31 -1.20
CA CYS A 118 -4.97 -35.45 -2.37
C CYS A 118 -4.43 -36.28 -3.55
N ILE A 119 -5.04 -36.12 -4.72
CA ILE A 119 -4.69 -36.83 -5.97
C ILE A 119 -4.20 -35.90 -7.07
N GLY A 120 -4.44 -34.61 -6.93
CA GLY A 120 -4.00 -33.60 -7.89
C GLY A 120 -4.64 -32.25 -7.61
N GLN A 121 -4.40 -31.31 -8.51
CA GLN A 121 -5.00 -29.97 -8.46
C GLN A 121 -5.43 -29.55 -9.86
N ILE A 122 -6.47 -28.73 -9.93
CA ILE A 122 -6.85 -28.02 -11.16
C ILE A 122 -6.34 -26.60 -10.99
N ARG A 123 -5.51 -26.15 -11.93
CA ARG A 123 -4.97 -24.78 -11.96
C ARG A 123 -4.91 -24.32 -13.41
N ASN A 124 -5.29 -23.07 -13.70
CA ASN A 124 -5.34 -22.53 -15.06
C ASN A 124 -6.15 -23.42 -16.03
N ARG A 125 -7.26 -24.01 -15.56
CA ARG A 125 -8.10 -24.99 -16.31
C ARG A 125 -7.37 -26.26 -16.75
N GLN A 126 -6.21 -26.55 -16.16
CA GLN A 126 -5.43 -27.74 -16.46
C GLN A 126 -5.47 -28.70 -15.28
N TRP A 127 -5.67 -29.99 -15.58
CA TRP A 127 -5.60 -31.05 -14.60
C TRP A 127 -4.14 -31.44 -14.36
N LEU A 128 -3.64 -31.16 -13.16
CA LEU A 128 -2.31 -31.53 -12.72
C LEU A 128 -2.46 -32.74 -11.80
N TRP A 129 -2.05 -33.90 -12.31
CA TRP A 129 -2.11 -35.16 -11.58
C TRP A 129 -0.83 -35.40 -10.77
N LYS A 130 -0.95 -35.77 -9.49
CA LYS A 130 0.21 -35.87 -8.58
C LYS A 130 1.25 -36.93 -8.98
N HIS A 131 0.84 -37.97 -9.71
CA HIS A 131 1.75 -39.04 -10.15
C HIS A 131 2.59 -38.63 -11.37
N TYR A 132 2.22 -37.54 -12.05
CA TYR A 132 2.96 -37.00 -13.18
C TYR A 132 3.67 -35.68 -12.84
N TYR A 133 3.01 -34.81 -12.08
CA TYR A 133 3.53 -33.52 -11.68
C TYR A 133 3.92 -33.54 -10.20
N GLN A 134 5.16 -33.15 -9.91
CA GLN A 134 5.66 -33.05 -8.53
C GLN A 134 5.02 -31.85 -7.81
N ASN A 135 4.95 -31.93 -6.48
CA ASN A 135 4.52 -30.84 -5.58
C ASN A 135 3.06 -30.37 -5.69
N VAL A 136 2.23 -31.05 -6.47
CA VAL A 136 0.81 -30.71 -6.65
C VAL A 136 -0.01 -30.81 -5.36
N CYS A 137 0.39 -31.68 -4.42
CA CYS A 137 -0.33 -31.88 -3.18
C CYS A 137 0.34 -31.24 -1.95
N ASN A 138 1.43 -30.49 -2.12
CA ASN A 138 2.23 -30.01 -0.98
C ASN A 138 1.50 -29.00 -0.10
N ASN A 139 0.60 -28.21 -0.70
CA ASN A 139 -0.23 -27.23 0.00
C ASN A 139 -1.70 -27.66 0.06
N ALA A 140 -1.98 -28.94 -0.24
CA ALA A 140 -3.35 -29.43 -0.19
C ALA A 140 -3.85 -29.42 1.26
N PRO A 141 -4.98 -28.75 1.55
CA PRO A 141 -5.54 -28.77 2.89
C PRO A 141 -5.94 -30.19 3.29
N VAL A 142 -5.78 -30.53 4.57
CA VAL A 142 -6.23 -31.82 5.10
C VAL A 142 -7.77 -31.85 5.06
N LEU A 143 -8.34 -33.02 4.75
CA LEU A 143 -9.78 -33.27 4.74
C LEU A 143 -10.27 -33.74 6.12
#